data_AF-A0A432SDV9-F1
#
_entry.id   AF-A0A432SDV9-F1
#
_cell.length_a   1.000
_cell.length_b   1.000
_cell.length_c   1.000
_cell.angle_alpha   90.00
_cell.angle_beta   90.00
_cell.angle_gamma   90.00
#
_symmetry.space_group_name_H-M   'P 1'
#
loop_
_entity.id
_entity.type
_entity.pdbx_description
1 polymer ?
#
loop_
_entity_poly.entity_id
_entity_poly.type
_entity_poly.pdbx_seq_one_letter_code
_entity_poly.pdbx_strand_id
1 'polypeptide(L)' 'MSKFTAFILFNILAYFAYWVIDRLFSLLRWYSNPKLGEDIMVMPTTSDIWLIALNVLFSTVIAWYLLHKIKTTYLS' A
#
# COMPACT_ATOMS: atom_id res chain seq x y z
N MET A 1 -8.71 21.87 3.12
CA MET A 1 -8.13 21.17 1.93
C MET A 1 -9.20 20.96 0.87
N SER A 2 -8.87 21.11 -0.41
CA SER A 2 -9.79 20.80 -1.52
C SER A 2 -10.01 19.28 -1.65
N LYS A 3 -11.15 18.87 -2.23
CA LYS A 3 -11.43 17.44 -2.51
C LYS A 3 -10.38 16.81 -3.43
N PHE A 4 -9.90 17.58 -4.42
CA PHE A 4 -8.88 17.14 -5.37
C PHE A 4 -7.52 16.91 -4.69
N THR A 5 -7.08 17.86 -3.85
CA THR A 5 -5.83 17.71 -3.10
C THR A 5 -5.88 16.52 -2.14
N ALA A 6 -7.03 16.28 -1.49
CA ALA A 6 -7.23 15.12 -0.61
C ALA A 6 -7.18 13.80 -1.37
N PHE A 7 -7.74 13.75 -2.58
CA PHE A 7 -7.67 12.59 -3.44
C PHE A 7 -6.24 12.28 -3.87
N ILE A 8 -5.48 13.29 -4.34
CA ILE A 8 -4.07 13.09 -4.71
C ILE A 8 -3.26 12.60 -3.50
N LEU A 9 -3.41 13.27 -2.36
CA LEU A 9 -2.65 12.94 -1.16
C LEU A 9 -2.97 11.53 -0.65
N PHE A 10 -4.24 11.13 -0.69
CA PHE A 10 -4.65 9.76 -0.37
C PHE A 10 -3.92 8.73 -1.24
N ASN A 11 -3.91 8.92 -2.56
CA ASN A 11 -3.26 7.98 -3.48
C ASN A 11 -1.75 7.90 -3.27
N ILE A 12 -1.09 9.05 -3.02
CA ILE A 12 0.34 9.08 -2.70
C ILE A 12 0.63 8.30 -1.41
N LEU A 13 -0.16 8.52 -0.36
CA LEU A 13 -0.01 7.83 0.92
C LEU A 13 -0.28 6.33 0.80
N ALA A 14 -1.31 5.94 0.03
CA ALA A 14 -1.66 4.55 -0.21
C ALA A 14 -0.55 3.83 -0.98
N TYR A 15 -0.04 4.45 -2.06
CA TYR A 15 1.08 3.90 -2.81
C TYR A 15 2.33 3.74 -1.94
N PHE A 16 2.66 4.74 -1.13
CA PHE A 16 3.82 4.68 -0.25
C PHE A 16 3.67 3.58 0.81
N ALA A 17 2.49 3.47 1.44
CA ALA A 17 2.21 2.41 2.40
C ALA A 17 2.27 1.02 1.74
N TYR A 18 1.71 0.89 0.53
CA TYR A 18 1.77 -0.35 -0.25
C TYR A 18 3.22 -0.76 -0.52
N TRP A 19 4.06 0.18 -0.98
CA TRP A 19 5.47 -0.07 -1.26
C TRP A 19 6.26 -0.50 -0.02
N VAL A 20 6.01 0.13 1.14
CA VAL A 20 6.66 -0.25 2.40
C VAL A 20 6.27 -1.67 2.82
N ILE A 21 4.97 -1.99 2.80
CA ILE A 21 4.46 -3.32 3.18
C ILE A 21 4.99 -4.38 2.21
N ASP A 22 5.00 -4.09 0.91
CA ASP A 22 5.49 -4.99 -0.11
C ASP A 22 6.98 -5.33 0.08
N ARG A 23 7.79 -4.30 0.38
CA ARG A 23 9.21 -4.50 0.76
C ARG A 23 9.38 -5.34 2.01
N LEU A 24 8.53 -5.15 3.03
CA LEU A 24 8.55 -5.99 4.23
C LEU A 24 8.22 -7.46 3.91
N PHE A 25 7.19 -7.71 3.09
CA PHE A 25 6.82 -9.07 2.69
C PHE A 25 7.93 -9.76 1.90
N SER A 26 8.57 -9.05 0.98
CA SER A 26 9.72 -9.55 0.22
C SER A 26 10.94 -9.81 1.12
N LEU A 27 11.24 -8.90 2.07
CA LEU A 27 12.33 -9.08 3.03
C LEU A 27 12.13 -10.30 3.93
N LEU A 28 10.90 -10.51 4.40
CA LEU A 28 10.52 -11.65 5.24
C LEU A 28 10.32 -12.94 4.44
N ARG A 29 10.48 -12.89 3.11
CA ARG A 29 10.27 -14.02 2.18
C ARG A 29 8.86 -14.62 2.31
N TRP A 30 7.86 -13.78 2.52
CA TRP A 30 6.47 -14.20 2.61
C TRP A 30 5.86 -14.50 1.25
N TYR A 31 6.30 -13.78 0.21
CA TYR A 31 5.96 -14.13 -1.16
C TYR A 31 6.64 -15.42 -1.59
N SER A 32 5.95 -16.20 -2.41
CA SER A 32 6.46 -17.44 -3.00
C SER A 32 7.71 -17.22 -3.86
N ASN A 33 7.83 -16.02 -4.45
CA ASN A 33 8.95 -15.62 -5.28
C ASN A 33 9.38 -14.18 -4.95
N PRO A 34 10.67 -13.90 -4.69
CA PRO A 34 11.15 -12.56 -4.38
C PRO A 34 11.06 -11.57 -5.55
N LYS A 35 10.84 -12.04 -6.78
CA LYS A 35 10.65 -11.21 -7.99
C LYS A 35 9.18 -10.93 -8.31
N LEU A 36 8.26 -11.32 -7.42
CA LEU A 36 6.83 -11.05 -7.59
C LEU A 36 6.59 -9.54 -7.68
N GLY A 37 5.98 -9.08 -8.77
CA GLY A 37 5.76 -7.64 -9.02
C GLY A 37 6.93 -6.90 -9.68
N GLU A 38 8.08 -7.54 -9.85
CA GLU A 38 9.22 -7.03 -10.62
C GLU A 38 9.33 -7.67 -12.02
N ASP A 39 8.88 -8.92 -12.16
CA ASP A 39 8.89 -9.67 -13.41
C ASP A 39 7.48 -10.14 -13.78
N ILE A 40 7.00 -9.72 -14.95
CA ILE A 40 5.67 -10.07 -15.48
C ILE A 40 5.52 -11.56 -15.79
N MET A 41 6.62 -12.29 -15.94
CA MET A 41 6.61 -13.73 -16.20
C MET A 41 6.38 -14.54 -14.92
N VAL A 42 6.52 -13.92 -13.74
CA VAL A 42 6.29 -14.58 -12.46
C VAL A 42 4.80 -14.51 -12.13
N MET A 43 4.13 -15.66 -12.29
CA MET A 43 2.72 -15.78 -11.97
C MET A 43 2.53 -15.93 -10.45
N PRO A 44 1.65 -15.15 -9.82
CA PRO A 44 1.39 -15.26 -8.39
C PRO A 44 0.67 -16.55 -8.05
N THR A 45 1.05 -17.15 -6.92
CA THR A 45 0.31 -18.26 -6.31
C THR A 45 -0.93 -17.74 -5.57
N THR A 46 -1.81 -18.65 -5.16
CA THR A 46 -3.00 -18.28 -4.36
C THR A 46 -2.62 -17.57 -3.06
N SER A 47 -1.54 -17.96 -2.39
CA SER A 47 -1.06 -17.28 -1.18
C SER A 47 -0.54 -15.87 -1.47
N ASP A 48 0.12 -15.66 -2.61
CA ASP A 48 0.60 -14.33 -3.00
C ASP A 48 -0.56 -13.38 -3.26
N ILE A 49 -1.63 -13.88 -3.90
CA ILE A 49 -2.85 -13.09 -4.13
C ILE A 49 -3.45 -12.62 -2.81
N TRP A 50 -3.51 -13.50 -1.79
CA TRP A 50 -3.98 -13.11 -0.46
C TRP A 50 -3.09 -12.08 0.21
N LEU A 51 -1.77 -12.22 0.10
CA LEU A 51 -0.82 -11.24 0.64
C LEU A 51 -0.96 -9.88 -0.06
N ILE A 52 -1.09 -9.86 -1.38
CA ILE A 52 -1.33 -8.64 -2.15
C ILE A 52 -2.65 -7.99 -1.72
N ALA A 53 -3.73 -8.78 -1.59
CA ALA A 53 -5.02 -8.27 -1.14
C ALA A 53 -4.95 -7.66 0.26
N LEU A 54 -4.23 -8.31 1.19
CA LEU A 54 -3.96 -7.77 2.52
C LEU A 54 -3.14 -6.49 2.47
N ASN A 55 -2.13 -6.41 1.59
CA ASN A 55 -1.34 -5.20 1.40
C ASN A 55 -2.22 -4.04 0.91
N VAL A 56 -3.07 -4.26 -0.10
CA VAL A 56 -4.03 -3.25 -0.59
C VAL A 56 -4.96 -2.78 0.52
N LEU A 57 -5.46 -3.71 1.34
CA LEU A 57 -6.35 -3.39 2.46
C LEU A 57 -5.63 -2.55 3.52
N PHE A 58 -4.45 -2.98 3.99
CA PHE A 58 -3.69 -2.26 5.00
C PHE A 58 -3.21 -0.88 4.51
N SER A 59 -2.69 -0.80 3.28
CA SER A 59 -2.26 0.47 2.69
C SER A 59 -3.39 1.47 2.56
N THR A 60 -4.59 1.01 2.19
CA THR A 60 -5.81 1.84 2.14
C THR A 60 -6.18 2.38 3.53
N VAL A 61 -6.20 1.51 4.54
CA VAL A 61 -6.52 1.90 5.93
C VAL A 61 -5.49 2.88 6.49
N ILE A 62 -4.20 2.61 6.27
CA ILE A 62 -3.10 3.48 6.71
C ILE A 62 -3.20 4.85 6.02
N ALA A 63 -3.41 4.89 4.70
CA ALA A 63 -3.54 6.14 3.96
C ALA A 63 -4.73 6.97 4.43
N TRP A 64 -5.88 6.32 4.70
CA TRP A 64 -7.05 6.99 5.23
C TRP A 64 -6.79 7.58 6.62
N TYR A 65 -6.16 6.81 7.52
CA TYR A 65 -5.78 7.27 8.85
C TYR A 65 -4.82 8.45 8.80
N LEU A 66 -3.76 8.36 7.98
CA LEU A 66 -2.77 9.44 7.83
C LEU A 66 -3.40 10.70 7.26
N LEU A 67 -4.25 10.58 6.24
CA LEU A 67 -4.98 11.71 5.67
C LEU A 67 -5.89 12.39 6.70
N HIS A 68 -6.60 11.59 7.50
CA HIS A 68 -7.44 12.11 8.58
C HIS A 68 -6.62 12.85 9.64
N LYS A 69 -5.46 12.31 10.02
CA LYS A 69 -4.53 12.94 10.97
C LYS A 69 -3.97 14.26 10.42
N ILE A 70 -3.59 14.31 9.15
CA ILE A 70 -3.10 15.55 8.51
C ILE A 70 -4.18 16.62 8.51
N LYS A 71 -5.42 16.25 8.15
CA LYS A 71 -6.56 17.16 8.11
C LYS A 71 -6.87 17.75 9.50
N THR A 72 -6.81 16.93 10.54
CA THR A 72 -7.13 17.35 11.91
C THR A 72 -5.99 18.14 12.58
N THR A 73 -4.73 17.88 12.22
CA THR A 73 -3.57 18.47 12.91
C THR A 73 -3.06 19.75 12.26
N TYR A 74 -3.08 19.85 10.92
CA TYR A 74 -2.42 20.94 10.19
C TYR A 74 -3.37 21.85 9.42
N LEU A 75 -4.65 21.49 9.36
CA LEU A 75 -5.66 22.17 8.54
C LEU A 75 -6.90 22.55 9.36
N SER A 76 -6.79 22.52 10.70
CA SER A 76 -7.79 23.03 11.64
C SER A 76 -7.81 24.55 11.65
#